data_AF-I3W2E3-F1
#
_entry.id   AF-I3W2E3-F1
#
_cell.length_a   1.000
_cell.length_b   1.000
_cell.length_c   1.000
_cell.angle_alpha   90.00
_cell.angle_beta   90.00
_cell.angle_gamma   90.00
#
_symmetry.space_group_name_H-M   'P 1'
#
loop_
_entity.id
_entity.type
_entity.pdbx_description
1 polymer ?
#
loop_
_entity_poly.entity_id
_entity_poly.type
_entity_poly.pdbx_seq_one_letter_code
_entity_poly.pdbx_strand_id
1 'polypeptide(L)'
;MATNQPAYIEPALFLFSSADQLKRYDSFHVERSFQTREYRTTSVIMFYVVGHIGQSREVIAEFPAELQATIFRDMAEATARSIR
;
A
#
# COMPACT_ATOMS: atom_id res chain seq x y z
N MET A 1 4.46 34.89 -3.43
CA MET A 1 3.89 34.07 -2.34
C MET A 1 3.86 32.64 -2.84
N ALA A 2 4.70 31.75 -2.31
CA ALA A 2 4.68 30.35 -2.68
C ALA A 2 3.48 29.70 -1.99
N THR A 3 2.53 29.19 -2.78
CA THR A 3 1.42 28.38 -2.29
C THR A 3 2.00 27.13 -1.65
N ASN A 4 1.95 27.05 -0.32
CA ASN A 4 2.15 25.82 0.44
C ASN A 4 0.98 24.88 0.16
N GLN A 5 0.94 24.34 -1.05
CA GLN A 5 0.00 23.29 -1.40
C GLN A 5 0.52 22.04 -0.70
N PRO A 6 -0.23 21.45 0.26
CA PRO A 6 0.17 20.20 0.86
C PRO A 6 0.38 19.21 -0.29
N ALA A 7 1.51 18.51 -0.29
CA ALA A 7 1.78 17.50 -1.29
C ALA A 7 0.66 16.47 -1.19
N TYR A 8 -0.33 16.57 -2.09
CA TYR A 8 -1.44 15.64 -2.16
C TYR A 8 -0.85 14.37 -2.75
N ILE A 9 -0.39 13.49 -1.87
CA ILE A 9 0.10 12.19 -2.26
C ILE A 9 -1.14 11.33 -2.43
N GLU A 10 -1.44 11.01 -3.67
CA GLU A 10 -2.54 10.11 -3.98
C GLU A 10 -2.15 8.68 -3.58
N PRO A 11 -3.07 7.91 -2.98
CA PRO A 11 -2.90 6.48 -2.83
C PRO A 11 -2.64 5.84 -4.19
N ALA A 12 -1.60 5.01 -4.29
CA ALA A 12 -1.34 4.23 -5.49
C ALA A 12 -1.55 2.75 -5.18
N LEU A 13 -2.43 2.12 -5.97
CA LEU A 13 -2.59 0.68 -5.96
C LEU A 13 -1.61 0.10 -6.97
N PHE A 14 -0.79 -0.85 -6.53
CA PHE A 14 0.22 -1.49 -7.36
C PHE A 14 -0.17 -2.95 -7.60
N LEU A 15 -0.01 -3.38 -8.86
CA LEU A 15 0.21 -4.79 -9.18
C LEU A 15 -0.98 -5.77 -9.00
N PHE A 16 -2.22 -5.36 -9.27
CA PHE A 16 -3.28 -6.34 -9.59
C PHE A 16 -4.42 -5.73 -10.42
N SER A 17 -4.90 -6.49 -11.40
CA SER A 17 -5.97 -6.07 -12.33
C SER A 17 -7.37 -6.55 -11.90
N SER A 18 -7.45 -7.41 -10.89
CA SER A 18 -8.71 -7.90 -10.32
C SER A 18 -8.54 -8.30 -8.86
N ALA A 19 -9.63 -8.22 -8.09
CA ALA A 19 -9.67 -8.60 -6.68
C ALA A 19 -9.34 -10.10 -6.46
N ASP A 20 -9.63 -10.96 -7.44
CA ASP A 20 -9.31 -12.40 -7.37
C ASP A 20 -7.80 -12.68 -7.27
N GLN A 21 -6.94 -11.79 -7.78
CA GLN A 21 -5.49 -11.95 -7.67
C GLN A 21 -5.02 -11.90 -6.21
N LEU A 22 -5.81 -11.31 -5.30
CA LEU A 22 -5.47 -11.26 -3.88
C LEU A 22 -5.46 -12.66 -3.23
N LYS A 23 -6.16 -13.64 -3.82
CA LYS A 23 -6.19 -15.04 -3.33
C LYS A 23 -4.85 -15.77 -3.44
N ARG A 24 -3.90 -15.22 -4.22
CA ARG A 24 -2.55 -15.78 -4.37
C ARG A 24 -1.66 -15.54 -3.15
N TYR A 25 -2.03 -14.58 -2.29
CA TYR A 25 -1.26 -14.21 -1.12
C TYR A 25 -1.72 -15.00 0.11
N ASP A 26 -0.76 -15.36 0.95
CA ASP A 26 -0.97 -16.08 2.21
C ASP A 26 -1.37 -15.13 3.35
N SER A 27 -0.82 -13.91 3.34
CA SER A 27 -1.06 -12.88 4.35
C SER A 27 -0.73 -11.48 3.83
N PHE A 28 -1.21 -10.46 4.53
CA PHE A 28 -0.99 -9.05 4.20
C PHE A 28 -0.54 -8.26 5.43
N HIS A 29 0.42 -7.36 5.26
CA HIS A 29 0.96 -6.53 6.34
C HIS A 29 1.04 -5.06 5.93
N VAL A 30 0.91 -4.16 6.90
CA VAL A 30 1.19 -2.73 6.70
C VAL A 30 2.61 -2.45 7.17
N GLU A 31 3.43 -1.88 6.30
CA GLU A 31 4.79 -1.47 6.60
C GLU A 31 4.97 0.03 6.42
N ARG A 32 5.64 0.67 7.38
CA ARG A 32 6.01 2.08 7.27
C ARG A 32 7.25 2.22 6.38
N SER A 33 7.17 3.07 5.37
CA SER A 33 8.27 3.37 4.46
C SER A 33 8.57 4.87 4.43
N PHE A 34 9.83 5.20 4.15
CA PHE A 34 10.29 6.56 3.94
C PHE A 34 10.66 6.71 2.47
N GLN A 35 9.80 7.35 1.67
CA GLN A 35 10.17 7.69 0.30
C GLN A 35 10.87 9.04 0.29
N THR A 36 12.13 9.03 -0.16
CA THR A 36 12.82 10.24 -0.62
C THR A 36 12.51 10.37 -2.10
N ARG A 37 11.60 11.28 -2.48
CA ARG A 37 11.39 11.56 -3.91
C ARG A 37 12.56 12.40 -4.42
N GLU A 38 13.20 11.95 -5.50
CA GLU A 38 14.45 12.53 -6.03
C GLU A 38 14.41 14.05 -6.29
N TYR A 39 13.21 14.64 -6.39
CA TYR A 39 12.99 16.07 -6.63
C TYR A 39 12.56 16.88 -5.41
N ARG A 40 12.42 16.26 -4.22
CA ARG A 40 12.09 16.97 -2.97
C ARG A 40 12.96 16.45 -1.85
N THR A 41 13.70 17.35 -1.21
CA THR A 41 14.51 17.12 0.01
C THR A 41 13.68 16.76 1.24
N THR A 42 12.44 16.32 1.06
CA THR A 42 11.48 15.99 2.11
C THR A 42 11.16 14.51 1.99
N SER A 43 11.68 13.71 2.92
CA SER A 43 11.22 12.33 3.10
C SER A 43 9.77 12.37 3.54
N VAL A 44 8.88 11.73 2.77
CA VAL A 44 7.47 11.61 3.15
C VAL A 44 7.23 10.20 3.66
N ILE A 45 6.53 10.13 4.80
CA ILE A 45 6.12 8.86 5.39
C ILE A 45 5.02 8.28 4.50
N MET A 46 5.22 7.05 4.06
CA MET A 46 4.26 6.26 3.30
C MET A 46 4.00 4.97 4.05
N PHE A 47 2.82 4.39 3.83
CA PHE A 47 2.41 3.11 4.40
C PHE A 47 2.15 2.15 3.24
N TYR A 48 2.99 1.12 3.15
CA TYR A 48 2.88 0.09 2.15
C TYR A 48 2.02 -1.05 2.66
N VAL A 49 1.16 -1.57 1.80
CA VAL A 49 0.52 -2.87 2.02
C VAL A 49 1.33 -3.91 1.28
N VAL A 50 1.85 -4.88 2.02
CA VAL A 50 2.74 -5.94 1.53
C VAL A 50 1.97 -7.25 1.55
N GLY A 51 1.85 -7.90 0.40
CA GLY A 51 1.34 -9.26 0.27
C GLY A 51 2.49 -10.28 0.29
N HIS A 52 2.30 -11.38 1.01
CA HIS A 52 3.25 -12.49 1.07
C HIS A 52 2.79 -13.68 0.23
N ILE A 53 3.69 -14.27 -0.55
CA ILE A 53 3.46 -15.49 -1.35
C ILE A 53 4.61 -16.45 -1.05
N GLY A 54 4.40 -17.43 -0.18
CA GLY A 54 5.48 -18.31 0.29
C GLY A 54 6.63 -17.51 0.93
N GLN A 55 7.81 -17.53 0.32
CA GLN A 55 8.98 -16.74 0.78
C GLN A 55 9.10 -15.36 0.11
N SER A 56 8.25 -15.06 -0.87
CA SER A 56 8.27 -13.79 -1.60
C SER A 56 7.38 -12.74 -0.92
N ARG A 57 7.80 -11.47 -1.02
CA ARG A 57 7.04 -10.31 -0.57
C ARG A 57 6.87 -9.30 -1.71
N GLU A 58 5.68 -8.76 -1.86
CA GLU A 58 5.36 -7.78 -2.90
C GLU A 58 4.58 -6.61 -2.29
N VAL A 59 4.94 -5.37 -2.65
CA VAL A 59 4.15 -4.18 -2.29
C VAL A 59 2.98 -4.06 -3.26
N ILE A 60 1.76 -4.16 -2.75
CA ILE A 60 0.52 -4.14 -3.57
C ILE A 60 -0.24 -2.82 -3.49
N ALA A 61 0.09 -1.97 -2.53
CA ALA A 61 -0.48 -0.62 -2.46
C ALA A 61 0.42 0.27 -1.58
N GLU A 62 0.37 1.57 -1.85
CA GLU A 62 0.93 2.61 -0.98
C GLU A 62 -0.13 3.65 -0.62
N PHE A 63 -0.10 4.09 0.63
CA PHE A 63 -1.00 5.11 1.15
C PHE A 63 -0.20 6.17 1.91
N PRO A 64 -0.60 7.45 1.85
CA PRO A 64 -0.02 8.50 2.68
C PRO A 64 -0.47 8.42 4.15
N ALA A 65 -1.52 7.64 4.45
CA ALA A 65 -2.12 7.53 5.77
C ALA A 65 -2.21 6.06 6.21
N GLU A 66 -1.77 5.79 7.44
CA GLU A 66 -1.76 4.44 8.03
C GLU A 66 -3.15 3.81 8.05
N LEU A 67 -4.16 4.55 8.53
CA LEU A 67 -5.53 4.07 8.61
C LEU A 67 -6.06 3.57 7.25
N GLN A 68 -5.73 4.26 6.16
CA GLN A 68 -6.15 3.85 4.82
C GLN A 68 -5.46 2.55 4.40
N ALA A 69 -4.15 2.41 4.68
CA ALA A 69 -3.42 1.17 4.45
C ALA A 69 -3.98 0.01 5.28
N THR A 70 -4.31 0.25 6.55
CA THR A 70 -4.92 -0.73 7.46
C THR A 70 -6.26 -1.23 6.92
N ILE A 71 -7.15 -0.30 6.54
CA ILE A 71 -8.46 -0.64 5.96
C ILE A 71 -8.28 -1.46 4.68
N PHE A 72 -7.38 -1.04 3.79
CA PHE A 72 -7.10 -1.78 2.56
C PHE A 72 -6.57 -3.20 2.84
N ARG A 73 -5.65 -3.35 3.79
CA ARG A 73 -5.11 -4.64 4.21
C ARG A 73 -6.21 -5.56 4.75
N ASP A 74 -7.14 -5.03 5.55
CA ASP A 74 -8.28 -5.81 6.08
C ASP A 74 -9.22 -6.27 4.96
N MET A 75 -9.52 -5.38 4.00
CA MET A 75 -10.30 -5.74 2.83
C MET A 75 -9.60 -6.79 1.96
N ALA A 76 -8.28 -6.70 1.80
CA ALA A 76 -7.50 -7.66 1.05
C ALA A 76 -7.49 -9.04 1.71
N GLU A 77 -7.34 -9.09 3.03
CA GLU A 77 -7.46 -10.33 3.81
C GLU A 77 -8.85 -10.95 3.67
N ALA A 78 -9.91 -10.16 3.85
CA ALA A 78 -11.28 -10.63 3.70
C ALA A 78 -11.53 -11.17 2.30
N THR A 79 -11.06 -10.47 1.26
CA THR A 79 -11.22 -10.88 -0.14
C THR A 79 -10.50 -12.19 -0.43
N ALA A 80 -9.23 -12.31 -0.02
CA ALA A 80 -8.43 -13.52 -0.20
C ALA A 80 -9.05 -14.75 0.51
N ARG A 81 -9.79 -14.53 1.60
CA ARG A 81 -10.50 -15.58 2.36
C ARG A 81 -11.92 -15.86 1.88
N SER A 82 -12.55 -14.97 1.11
CA SER A 82 -14.00 -15.02 0.86
C SER A 82 -14.49 -16.19 0.01
N ILE A 83 -13.61 -16.94 -0.66
CA ILE A 83 -13.96 -18.17 -1.39
C ILE A 83 -12.73 -19.09 -1.33
N ARG A 84 -12.61 -19.88 -0.25
CA ARG A 84 -11.71 -21.04 -0.15
C ARG A 84 -12.54 -22.28 0.12
#